data_AF-A0A7J0F2X4-F1
#
_entry.id   AF-A0A7J0F2X4-F1
#
_cell.length_a   1.000
_cell.length_b   1.000
_cell.length_c   1.000
_cell.angle_alpha   90.00
_cell.angle_beta   90.00
_cell.angle_gamma   90.00
#
_symmetry.space_group_name_H-M   'P 1'
#
loop_
_entity.id
_entity.type
_entity.pdbx_description
1 polymer ?
#
loop_
_entity_poly.entity_id
_entity_poly.type
_entity_poly.pdbx_seq_one_letter_code
_entity_poly.pdbx_strand_id
1 'polypeptide(L)'
;MVSGSGICARRVVVDARHHMLGRLASILAKELLNGQKVVVVRCEEICLSGGLVRQKDEVPAIPPQAHEHQALARPHPLPSPL
;
A
#
# COMPACT_ATOMS: atom_id res chain seq x y z
N MET A 1 0.12 4.63 20.21
CA MET A 1 0.80 5.93 20.43
C MET A 1 1.41 6.39 19.11
N VAL A 2 0.75 7.29 18.39
CA VAL A 2 1.43 8.39 17.71
C VAL A 2 0.97 9.60 18.51
N SER A 3 1.74 9.92 19.54
CA SER A 3 1.64 11.20 20.23
C SER A 3 2.13 12.27 19.27
N GLY A 4 1.52 13.45 19.33
CA GLY A 4 1.71 14.55 18.38
C GLY A 4 3.15 14.73 17.94
N SER A 5 3.33 14.98 16.65
CA SER A 5 4.58 15.51 16.13
C SER A 5 4.17 16.49 15.04
N GLY A 6 4.39 17.78 15.32
CA GLY A 6 4.33 18.81 14.32
C GLY A 6 5.17 18.37 13.13
N ILE A 7 4.53 18.15 11.99
CA ILE A 7 5.20 17.88 10.73
C ILE A 7 5.62 19.23 10.14
N CYS A 8 6.61 19.84 10.79
CA CYS A 8 7.39 20.93 10.23
C CYS A 8 8.62 20.40 9.44
N ALA A 9 8.78 19.08 9.34
CA ALA A 9 9.87 18.46 8.59
C ALA A 9 9.55 18.46 7.09
N ARG A 10 10.49 18.95 6.27
CA ARG A 10 10.42 18.97 4.80
C ARG A 10 10.13 17.59 4.16
N ARG A 11 10.35 16.49 4.90
CA ARG A 11 10.14 15.10 4.49
C ARG A 11 9.85 14.23 5.71
N VAL A 12 8.85 13.37 5.62
CA VAL A 12 8.52 12.37 6.64
C VAL A 12 8.96 11.00 6.13
N VAL A 13 9.75 10.28 6.91
CA VAL A 13 10.16 8.90 6.59
C VAL A 13 9.43 7.97 7.54
N VAL A 14 8.74 6.97 7.00
CA VAL A 14 7.90 6.03 7.73
C VAL A 14 8.41 4.62 7.51
N ASP A 15 8.67 3.92 8.60
CA ASP A 15 9.02 2.51 8.60
C ASP A 15 7.75 1.65 8.59
N ALA A 16 7.59 0.78 7.58
CA ALA A 16 6.41 -0.07 7.44
C ALA A 16 6.49 -1.39 8.23
N ARG A 17 7.62 -1.70 8.88
CA ARG A 17 7.80 -2.93 9.65
C ARG A 17 6.74 -3.10 10.74
N HIS A 18 6.10 -4.27 10.79
CA HIS A 18 5.03 -4.61 11.75
C HIS A 18 3.81 -3.66 11.74
N HIS A 19 3.66 -2.81 10.72
CA HIS A 19 2.48 -1.99 10.56
C HIS A 19 1.42 -2.73 9.76
N MET A 20 0.15 -2.53 10.10
CA MET A 20 -0.95 -3.07 9.31
C MET A 20 -1.14 -2.22 8.05
N LEU A 21 -1.06 -2.82 6.84
CA LEU A 21 -1.16 -2.10 5.55
C LEU A 21 -2.32 -1.11 5.53
N GLY A 22 -3.54 -1.58 5.82
CA GLY A 22 -4.73 -0.73 5.73
C GLY A 22 -4.69 0.46 6.68
N ARG A 23 -4.21 0.25 7.91
CA ARG A 23 -4.10 1.32 8.91
C ARG A 23 -3.03 2.34 8.53
N LEU A 24 -1.87 1.86 8.07
CA LEU A 24 -0.78 2.72 7.63
C LEU A 24 -1.21 3.55 6.41
N ALA A 25 -1.87 2.92 5.44
CA ALA A 25 -2.35 3.56 4.22
C ALA A 25 -3.32 4.71 4.50
N SER A 26 -4.27 4.56 5.43
CA SER A 26 -5.21 5.65 5.78
C SER A 26 -4.51 6.87 6.38
N ILE A 27 -3.48 6.64 7.22
CA ILE A 27 -2.69 7.73 7.81
C ILE A 27 -1.86 8.41 6.71
N LEU A 28 -1.14 7.64 5.90
CA LEU A 28 -0.36 8.16 4.79
C LEU A 28 -1.20 8.96 3.79
N ALA A 29 -2.41 8.49 3.47
CA ALA A 29 -3.32 9.21 2.58
C ALA A 29 -3.69 10.59 3.14
N LYS A 30 -3.97 10.68 4.45
CA LYS A 30 -4.25 11.97 5.10
C LYS A 30 -3.04 12.90 5.03
N GLU A 31 -1.84 12.39 5.32
CA GLU A 31 -0.61 13.18 5.28
C GLU A 31 -0.28 13.69 3.86
N LEU A 32 -0.49 12.85 2.85
CA LEU A 32 -0.30 13.23 1.45
C LEU A 32 -1.28 14.33 1.02
N LEU A 33 -2.56 14.25 1.43
CA LEU A 33 -3.57 15.28 1.14
C LEU A 33 -3.29 16.61 1.87
N ASN A 34 -2.65 16.56 3.03
CA ASN A 34 -2.17 17.75 3.74
C ASN A 34 -0.92 18.38 3.10
N GLY A 35 -0.42 17.82 1.99
CA GLY A 35 0.75 18.32 1.27
C GLY A 35 2.08 17.84 1.84
N GLN A 36 2.08 16.85 2.73
CA GLN A 36 3.29 16.31 3.32
C GLN A 36 4.00 15.36 2.33
N LYS A 37 5.32 15.52 2.19
CA LYS A 37 6.13 14.57 1.41
C LYS A 37 6.53 13.39 2.28
N VAL A 38 5.96 12.22 2.00
CA VAL A 38 6.20 11.00 2.77
C VAL A 38 6.98 9.96 1.97
N VAL A 39 7.93 9.30 2.62
CA VAL A 39 8.71 8.17 2.08
C VAL A 39 8.49 6.97 2.99
N VAL A 40 8.05 5.85 2.43
CA VAL A 40 7.87 4.59 3.18
C VAL A 40 9.07 3.68 2.90
N VAL A 41 9.62 3.08 3.94
CA VAL A 41 10.74 2.12 3.87
C VAL A 41 10.32 0.76 4.44
N ARG A 42 10.99 -0.31 4.02
CA ARG A 42 10.71 -1.70 4.42
C ARG A 42 9.27 -2.14 4.14
N CYS A 43 8.79 -1.89 2.92
CA CYS A 43 7.43 -2.26 2.50
C CYS A 43 7.20 -3.78 2.50
N GLU A 44 8.26 -4.57 2.45
CA GLU A 44 8.28 -6.03 2.52
C GLU A 44 7.94 -6.59 3.91
N GLU A 45 8.18 -5.84 4.97
CA GLU A 45 7.88 -6.25 6.36
C GLU A 45 6.50 -5.77 6.83
N ILE A 46 5.64 -5.30 5.92
CA ILE A 46 4.31 -4.81 6.25
C ILE A 46 3.35 -5.97 6.52
N CYS A 47 2.55 -5.84 7.57
CA CYS A 47 1.58 -6.87 7.94
C CYS A 47 0.27 -6.67 7.18
N LEU A 48 -0.21 -7.75 6.56
CA LEU A 48 -1.53 -7.81 5.94
C LEU A 48 -2.47 -8.61 6.85
N SER A 49 -3.67 -8.08 7.06
CA SER A 49 -4.72 -8.79 7.79
C SER A 49 -5.25 -9.93 6.92
N GLY A 50 -5.44 -11.12 7.49
CA GLY A 50 -6.03 -12.26 6.81
C GLY A 50 -5.03 -13.39 6.58
N GLY A 51 -5.55 -14.62 6.43
CA GLY A 51 -4.72 -15.79 6.13
C GLY A 51 -4.19 -15.76 4.70
N LEU A 52 -3.02 -16.34 4.47
CA LEU A 52 -2.31 -16.37 3.19
C LEU A 52 -3.18 -16.80 1.99
N VAL A 53 -4.13 -17.73 2.22
CA VAL A 53 -5.06 -18.23 1.20
C VAL A 53 -5.94 -17.10 0.66
N ARG A 54 -6.57 -16.31 1.54
CA ARG A 54 -7.48 -15.23 1.14
C ARG A 54 -6.77 -14.09 0.46
N GLN A 55 -5.56 -13.77 0.93
CA GLN A 55 -4.74 -12.73 0.33
C GLN A 55 -4.33 -13.11 -1.11
N LYS A 56 -4.10 -14.40 -1.38
CA LYS A 56 -3.74 -14.88 -2.72
C LYS A 56 -4.92 -14.86 -3.69
N ASP A 57 -6.13 -15.14 -3.21
CA ASP A 57 -7.36 -15.06 -4.02
C ASP A 57 -7.81 -13.62 -4.27
N GLU A 58 -7.50 -12.69 -3.34
CA GLU A 58 -7.79 -11.27 -3.51
C GLU A 58 -6.88 -10.60 -4.55
N VAL A 59 -5.66 -11.12 -4.77
CA VAL A 59 -4.89 -10.75 -5.97
C VAL A 59 -5.61 -11.33 -7.17
N PRO A 60 -6.21 -10.50 -8.05
CA PRO A 60 -7.09 -11.00 -9.09
C PRO A 60 -6.31 -11.93 -10.03
N ALA A 61 -6.64 -13.23 -9.99
CA ALA A 61 -6.21 -14.18 -10.99
C ALA A 61 -6.78 -13.73 -12.34
N ILE A 62 -5.92 -13.21 -13.21
CA ILE A 62 -6.32 -12.73 -14.53
C ILE A 62 -6.81 -13.95 -15.32
N PRO A 63 -8.08 -14.02 -15.76
CA PRO A 63 -8.54 -15.12 -16.60
C PRO A 63 -7.76 -15.11 -17.92
N PRO A 64 -7.29 -16.27 -18.41
CA PRO A 64 -6.41 -16.34 -19.59
C PRO A 64 -7.08 -15.97 -20.92
N GLN A 65 -8.38 -15.65 -20.92
CA GLN A 65 -9.17 -15.45 -22.14
C GLN A 65 -10.02 -14.19 -22.06
N ALA A 66 -9.43 -13.03 -22.30
CA ALA A 66 -10.19 -11.81 -22.56
C ALA A 66 -9.50 -11.01 -23.66
N HIS A 67 -10.19 -10.94 -24.80
CA HIS A 67 -9.80 -10.28 -26.04
C HIS A 67 -9.22 -8.86 -25.85
N GLU A 68 -8.28 -8.53 -26.72
CA GLU A 68 -7.31 -7.42 -26.64
C GLU A 68 -7.90 -6.00 -26.63
N HIS A 69 -9.21 -5.84 -26.85
CA HIS A 69 -9.85 -4.53 -26.96
C HIS A 69 -10.01 -3.76 -25.63
N GLN A 70 -9.80 -4.40 -24.48
CA GLN A 70 -9.95 -3.77 -23.16
C GLN A 70 -8.69 -3.94 -22.30
N ALA A 71 -7.54 -3.55 -22.84
CA ALA A 71 -6.26 -3.56 -22.11
C ALA A 71 -6.05 -2.34 -21.21
N LEU A 72 -6.63 -1.17 -21.56
CA LEU A 72 -6.37 0.10 -20.87
C LEU A 72 -7.10 0.27 -19.52
N ALA A 73 -8.14 -0.53 -19.26
CA ALA A 73 -8.96 -0.47 -18.04
C ALA A 73 -8.63 -1.59 -17.03
N ARG A 74 -7.62 -2.41 -17.30
CA ARG A 74 -7.25 -3.53 -16.41
C ARG A 74 -6.48 -2.99 -15.22
N PRO A 75 -6.79 -3.42 -13.97
CA PRO A 75 -5.91 -3.15 -12.86
C PRO A 75 -4.58 -3.87 -13.13
N HIS A 76 -3.49 -3.12 -13.29
CA HIS A 76 -2.17 -3.73 -13.35
C HIS A 76 -1.87 -4.39 -12.00
N PRO A 77 -1.46 -5.68 -11.98
CA PRO A 77 -1.12 -6.33 -10.73
C PRO A 77 0.01 -5.55 -10.07
N LEU A 78 -0.20 -5.16 -8.81
CA LEU A 78 0.87 -4.56 -8.02
C LEU A 78 1.96 -5.63 -7.84
N PRO A 79 3.22 -5.32 -8.15
CA PRO A 79 4.30 -6.25 -7.89
C PRO A 79 4.31 -6.59 -6.40
N SER A 80 4.40 -7.87 -6.08
CA SER A 80 4.59 -8.33 -4.71
C SER A 80 5.83 -7.65 -4.12
N PRO A 81 5.79 -7.17 -2.86
CA PRO A 81 7.00 -6.71 -2.20
C PRO A 81 8.00 -7.88 -2.15
N LEU A 82 9.24 -7.61 -2.58
CA LEU A 82 10.33 -8.61 -2.70
C LEU A 82 10.78 -9.14 -1.35
#